data_AF-A0A497CL64-F1
#
_entry.id   AF-A0A497CL64-F1
#
_cell.length_a   1.000
_cell.length_b   1.000
_cell.length_c   1.000
_cell.angle_alpha   90.00
_cell.angle_beta   90.00
_cell.angle_gamma   90.00
#
_symmetry.space_group_name_H-M   'P 1'
#
loop_
_entity.id
_entity.type
_entity.pdbx_description
1 polymer ?
#
loop_
_entity_poly.entity_id
_entity_poly.type
_entity_poly.pdbx_seq_one_letter_code
_entity_poly.pdbx_strand_id
1 'polypeptide(L)'
;MQVPSTFEDLVQQASKEELYQKLILQLNKDFLYANIDLNFNEDILPSSLKLILHETIYKLLQEKFADYLNLLYIIDVPEEKIKQLDGSDTLKLSEQVAFLILKREWQKVWLRNRY
;
A
#
# COMPACT_ATOMS: atom_id res chain seq x y z
N MET A 1 3.97 -10.69 -14.50
CA MET A 1 4.57 -9.60 -13.71
C MET A 1 5.79 -10.15 -12.97
N GLN A 2 6.93 -9.46 -12.98
CA GLN A 2 7.95 -9.72 -11.95
C GLN A 2 7.42 -9.18 -10.63
N VAL A 3 7.39 -10.01 -9.59
CA VAL A 3 6.85 -9.58 -8.29
C VAL A 3 7.83 -8.59 -7.67
N PRO A 4 7.43 -7.33 -7.38
CA PRO A 4 8.38 -6.36 -6.91
C PRO A 4 8.90 -6.72 -5.52
N SER A 5 10.19 -6.47 -5.34
CA SER A 5 10.91 -6.79 -4.10
C SER A 5 11.10 -5.57 -3.21
N THR A 6 11.12 -4.37 -3.79
CA THR A 6 11.24 -3.09 -3.06
C THR A 6 10.25 -2.07 -3.58
N PHE A 7 10.09 -0.98 -2.84
CA PHE A 7 9.26 0.16 -3.23
C PHE A 7 9.74 0.77 -4.55
N GLU A 8 11.05 0.95 -4.70
CA GLU A 8 11.68 1.56 -5.87
C GLU A 8 11.44 0.72 -7.13
N ASP A 9 11.57 -0.61 -7.01
CA ASP A 9 11.27 -1.56 -8.09
C ASP A 9 9.79 -1.51 -8.49
N LEU A 10 8.87 -1.46 -7.52
CA LEU A 10 7.43 -1.33 -7.79
C LEU A 10 7.12 -0.05 -8.56
N VAL A 11 7.65 1.09 -8.11
CA VAL A 11 7.43 2.39 -8.76
C VAL A 11 8.04 2.41 -10.16
N GLN A 12 9.24 1.84 -10.35
CA GLN A 12 9.85 1.73 -11.67
C GLN A 12 8.99 0.90 -12.61
N GLN A 13 8.45 -0.24 -12.16
CA GLN A 13 7.56 -1.07 -12.98
C GLN A 13 6.25 -0.34 -13.31
N ALA A 14 5.61 0.27 -12.32
CA ALA A 14 4.37 1.03 -12.52
C ALA A 14 4.56 2.21 -13.48
N SER A 15 5.71 2.90 -13.40
CA SER A 15 6.03 4.01 -14.31
C SER A 15 6.33 3.51 -15.72
N LYS A 16 7.09 2.42 -15.86
CA LYS A 16 7.41 1.80 -17.18
C LYS A 16 6.17 1.31 -17.92
N GLU A 17 5.17 0.82 -17.20
CA GLU A 17 3.90 0.39 -17.79
C GLU A 17 2.86 1.53 -17.91
N GLU A 18 3.20 2.76 -17.53
CA GLU A 18 2.28 3.93 -17.51
C GLU A 18 1.03 3.70 -16.63
N LEU A 19 1.20 2.96 -15.52
CA LEU A 19 0.13 2.56 -14.60
C LEU A 19 0.25 3.21 -13.22
N TYR A 20 1.21 4.11 -13.01
CA TYR A 20 1.40 4.77 -11.71
C TYR A 20 0.14 5.51 -11.26
N GLN A 21 -0.48 6.34 -12.11
CA GLN A 21 -1.73 7.02 -11.76
C GLN A 21 -2.85 6.02 -11.42
N LYS A 22 -2.97 4.92 -12.16
CA LYS A 22 -3.95 3.85 -11.86
C LYS A 22 -3.69 3.19 -10.50
N LEU A 23 -2.41 3.02 -10.12
CA LEU A 23 -2.03 2.55 -8.78
C LEU A 23 -2.51 3.52 -7.70
N ILE A 24 -2.31 4.83 -7.89
CA ILE A 24 -2.77 5.85 -6.94
C ILE A 24 -4.30 5.84 -6.81
N LEU A 25 -5.03 5.79 -7.94
CA LEU A 25 -6.49 5.72 -7.94
C LEU A 25 -7.03 4.48 -7.22
N GLN A 26 -6.40 3.33 -7.44
CA GLN A 26 -6.78 2.07 -6.82
C GLN A 26 -6.49 2.08 -5.30
N LEU A 27 -5.35 2.66 -4.90
CA LEU A 27 -5.00 2.91 -3.51
C LEU A 27 -6.02 3.83 -2.82
N ASN A 28 -6.33 4.99 -3.40
CA ASN A 28 -7.32 5.94 -2.85
C ASN A 28 -8.70 5.29 -2.67
N LYS A 29 -9.13 4.49 -3.66
CA LYS A 29 -10.40 3.77 -3.63
C LYS A 29 -10.47 2.80 -2.44
N ASP A 30 -9.43 2.00 -2.24
CA ASP A 30 -9.43 0.98 -1.19
C ASP A 30 -9.28 1.62 0.21
N PHE A 31 -8.53 2.71 0.35
CA PHE A 31 -8.48 3.51 1.58
C PHE A 31 -9.84 4.12 1.93
N LEU A 32 -10.56 4.67 0.94
CA LEU A 32 -11.90 5.20 1.12
C LEU A 32 -12.88 4.10 1.57
N TYR A 33 -12.82 2.91 0.96
CA TYR A 33 -13.64 1.76 1.38
C TYR A 33 -13.31 1.30 2.80
N ALA A 34 -12.06 1.47 3.23
CA ALA A 34 -11.63 1.20 4.59
C ALA A 34 -12.06 2.28 5.60
N ASN A 35 -12.78 3.31 5.15
CA ASN A 35 -13.19 4.47 5.93
C ASN A 35 -11.99 5.27 6.47
N ILE A 36 -10.88 5.27 5.72
CA ILE A 36 -9.68 6.05 6.03
C ILE A 36 -9.66 7.27 5.11
N ASP A 37 -9.69 8.45 5.72
CA ASP A 37 -9.60 9.73 5.02
C ASP A 37 -8.15 10.01 4.57
N LEU A 38 -7.73 9.28 3.54
CA LEU A 38 -6.46 9.44 2.85
C LEU A 38 -6.71 9.47 1.35
N ASN A 39 -6.35 10.58 0.72
CA ASN A 39 -6.50 10.74 -0.72
C ASN A 39 -5.24 11.40 -1.31
N PHE A 40 -4.55 10.65 -2.15
CA PHE A 40 -3.36 11.11 -2.86
C PHE A 40 -3.74 11.81 -4.16
N ASN A 41 -2.99 12.84 -4.53
CA ASN A 41 -3.01 13.37 -5.89
C ASN A 41 -2.43 12.32 -6.85
N GLU A 42 -3.01 12.14 -8.03
CA GLU A 42 -2.57 11.15 -9.03
C GLU A 42 -1.12 11.35 -9.48
N ASP A 43 -0.62 12.60 -9.43
CA ASP A 43 0.74 12.99 -9.78
C ASP A 43 1.66 13.10 -8.56
N ILE A 44 1.28 12.49 -7.43
CA ILE A 44 2.12 12.47 -6.22
C ILE A 44 3.52 11.89 -6.52
N LEU A 45 4.55 12.54 -5.99
CA LEU A 45 5.91 12.00 -6.10
C LEU A 45 6.04 10.67 -5.34
N PRO A 46 6.75 9.67 -5.90
CA PRO A 46 6.94 8.39 -5.22
C PRO A 46 7.52 8.51 -3.81
N SER A 47 8.46 9.42 -3.58
CA SER A 47 9.01 9.69 -2.25
C SER A 47 7.95 10.17 -1.27
N SER A 48 7.05 11.05 -1.71
CA SER A 48 5.96 11.58 -0.89
C SER A 48 4.91 10.52 -0.61
N LEU A 49 4.57 9.69 -1.61
CA LEU A 49 3.70 8.53 -1.44
C LEU A 49 4.25 7.59 -0.36
N LYS A 50 5.54 7.23 -0.45
CA LYS A 50 6.21 6.33 0.51
C LYS A 50 6.09 6.89 1.93
N LEU A 51 6.43 8.16 2.11
CA LEU A 51 6.42 8.82 3.41
C LEU A 51 5.02 8.87 4.01
N ILE A 52 4.05 9.44 3.30
CA ILE A 52 2.69 9.65 3.80
C ILE A 52 2.00 8.31 4.08
N LEU A 53 2.19 7.31 3.22
CA LEU A 53 1.63 5.98 3.43
C LEU A 53 2.24 5.34 4.68
N HIS A 54 3.56 5.41 4.85
CA HIS A 54 4.24 4.89 6.05
C HIS A 54 3.70 5.55 7.33
N GLU A 55 3.63 6.88 7.36
CA GLU A 55 3.07 7.64 8.50
C GLU A 55 1.62 7.27 8.78
N THR A 56 0.82 7.09 7.73
CA THR A 56 -0.60 6.71 7.88
C THR A 56 -0.72 5.32 8.49
N ILE A 57 0.02 4.34 7.99
CA ILE A 57 0.00 2.97 8.55
C ILE A 57 0.51 2.97 9.99
N TYR A 58 1.57 3.73 10.28
CA TYR A 58 2.08 3.89 11.64
C TYR A 58 1.01 4.41 12.59
N LYS A 59 0.29 5.47 12.19
CA LYS A 59 -0.81 6.04 12.96
C LYS A 59 -1.96 5.05 13.16
N LEU A 60 -2.34 4.31 12.11
CA LEU A 60 -3.39 3.29 12.21
C LEU A 60 -3.01 2.18 13.19
N LEU A 61 -1.75 1.71 13.17
CA LEU A 61 -1.26 0.70 14.10
C LEU A 61 -1.30 1.18 15.57
N GLN A 62 -0.97 2.45 15.82
CA GLN A 62 -0.89 3.02 17.17
C GLN A 62 -2.26 3.46 17.72
N GLU A 63 -3.08 4.12 16.92
CA GLU A 63 -4.26 4.84 17.39
C GLU A 63 -5.58 4.20 16.93
N LYS A 64 -5.57 3.45 15.82
CA LYS A 64 -6.78 3.00 15.12
C LYS A 64 -6.65 1.57 14.60
N PHE A 65 -6.33 0.64 15.49
CA PHE A 65 -6.03 -0.75 15.11
C PHE A 65 -7.20 -1.46 14.40
N ALA A 66 -8.45 -1.13 14.74
CA ALA A 66 -9.61 -1.66 14.03
C ALA A 66 -9.66 -1.21 12.56
N ASP A 67 -9.39 0.07 12.28
CA ASP A 67 -9.34 0.62 10.92
C ASP A 67 -8.16 0.01 10.15
N TYR A 68 -7.03 -0.24 10.82
CA TYR A 68 -5.90 -0.99 10.25
C TYR A 68 -6.31 -2.40 9.78
N LEU A 69 -6.99 -3.18 10.63
CA LEU A 69 -7.46 -4.52 10.26
C LEU A 69 -8.45 -4.48 9.10
N ASN A 70 -9.36 -3.50 9.11
CA ASN A 70 -10.33 -3.29 8.03
C ASN A 70 -9.62 -2.95 6.70
N LEU A 71 -8.60 -2.10 6.74
CA LEU A 71 -7.77 -1.77 5.57
C LEU A 71 -7.10 -3.00 4.98
N LEU A 72 -6.46 -3.84 5.81
CA LEU A 72 -5.82 -5.06 5.33
C LEU A 72 -6.81 -6.01 4.65
N TYR A 73 -8.01 -6.13 5.21
CA TYR A 73 -9.07 -6.97 4.66
C TYR A 73 -9.52 -6.48 3.28
N ILE A 74 -9.79 -5.18 3.13
CA ILE A 74 -10.24 -4.57 1.86
C ILE A 74 -9.17 -4.67 0.78
N ILE A 75 -7.91 -4.45 1.17
CA ILE A 75 -6.76 -4.54 0.27
C ILE A 75 -6.40 -5.98 -0.09
N ASP A 76 -6.97 -6.96 0.63
CA ASP A 76 -6.64 -8.39 0.51
C ASP A 76 -5.16 -8.67 0.87
N VAL A 77 -4.63 -8.04 1.92
CA VAL A 77 -3.28 -8.37 2.41
C VAL A 77 -3.34 -9.68 3.22
N PRO A 78 -2.53 -10.72 2.90
CA PRO A 78 -2.58 -11.99 3.63
C PRO A 78 -2.17 -11.80 5.08
N GLU A 79 -3.03 -12.21 6.01
CA GLU A 79 -2.75 -12.19 7.45
C GLU A 79 -1.48 -12.96 7.80
N GLU A 80 -1.22 -14.08 7.12
CA GLU A 80 -0.01 -14.88 7.30
C GLU A 80 1.27 -14.07 7.06
N LYS A 81 1.27 -13.15 6.08
CA LYS A 81 2.42 -12.29 5.81
C LYS A 81 2.61 -11.25 6.90
N ILE A 82 1.53 -10.73 7.47
CA ILE A 82 1.57 -9.77 8.58
C ILE A 82 2.11 -10.44 9.84
N LYS A 83 1.66 -11.66 10.14
CA LYS A 83 2.13 -12.45 11.31
C LYS A 83 3.61 -12.83 11.26
N GLN A 84 4.21 -12.85 10.07
CA GLN A 84 5.64 -13.12 9.90
C GLN A 84 6.52 -11.89 10.15
N LEU A 85 5.92 -10.70 10.23
CA LEU A 85 6.66 -9.47 10.49
C LEU A 85 6.98 -9.35 11.98
N ASP A 86 8.12 -8.75 12.28
CA ASP A 86 8.51 -8.44 13.64
C ASP A 86 7.68 -7.26 14.17
N GLY A 87 6.84 -7.54 15.17
CA GLY A 87 5.97 -6.55 15.80
C GLY A 87 6.62 -5.75 16.94
N SER A 88 7.89 -6.02 17.27
CA SER A 88 8.58 -5.34 18.38
C SER A 88 8.88 -3.86 18.11
N ASP A 89 9.01 -3.48 16.84
CA ASP A 89 9.24 -2.11 16.40
C ASP A 89 8.11 -1.67 15.46
N THR A 90 7.19 -0.84 15.97
CA THR A 90 6.05 -0.37 15.17
C THR A 90 6.48 0.52 13.98
N LEU A 91 7.59 1.24 14.09
CA LEU A 91 8.09 2.08 12.99
C LEU A 91 8.54 1.20 11.82
N LYS A 92 9.29 0.14 12.13
CA LYS A 92 9.72 -0.84 11.12
C LYS A 92 8.55 -1.67 10.58
N LEU A 93 7.62 -2.07 11.46
CA LEU A 93 6.42 -2.81 11.06
C LEU A 93 5.57 -2.01 10.07
N SER A 94 5.31 -0.73 10.37
CA SER A 94 4.51 0.14 9.50
C SER A 94 5.14 0.33 8.11
N GLU A 95 6.48 0.41 8.01
CA GLU A 95 7.18 0.47 6.72
C GLU A 95 6.95 -0.82 5.92
N GLN A 96 7.12 -1.98 6.54
CA GLN A 96 6.94 -3.28 5.90
C GLN A 96 5.49 -3.50 5.44
N VAL A 97 4.52 -3.09 6.27
CA VAL A 97 3.10 -3.22 5.93
C VAL A 97 2.70 -2.24 4.82
N ALA A 98 3.20 -1.00 4.84
CA ALA A 98 2.98 -0.04 3.75
C ALA A 98 3.45 -0.60 2.40
N PHE A 99 4.60 -1.30 2.37
CA PHE A 99 5.06 -1.97 1.17
C PHE A 99 4.16 -3.14 0.75
N LEU A 100 3.69 -3.97 1.69
CA LEU A 100 2.77 -5.08 1.38
C LEU A 100 1.44 -4.57 0.79
N ILE A 101 0.93 -3.46 1.31
CA ILE A 101 -0.25 -2.78 0.78
C ILE A 101 -0.02 -2.34 -0.67
N LEU A 102 1.04 -1.57 -0.94
CA LEU A 102 1.35 -1.12 -2.30
C LEU A 102 1.55 -2.29 -3.26
N LYS A 103 2.20 -3.36 -2.79
CA LYS A 103 2.42 -4.57 -3.58
C LYS A 103 1.11 -5.24 -3.97
N ARG A 104 0.11 -5.28 -3.08
CA ARG A 104 -1.22 -5.81 -3.41
C ARG A 104 -1.98 -4.92 -4.37
N GLU A 105 -1.96 -3.60 -4.16
CA GLU A 105 -2.60 -2.66 -5.08
C GLU A 105 -1.98 -2.71 -6.48
N TRP A 106 -0.65 -2.82 -6.56
CA TRP A 106 0.04 -3.01 -7.84
C TRP A 106 -0.38 -4.30 -8.54
N GLN A 107 -0.47 -5.42 -7.83
CA GLN A 107 -0.94 -6.67 -8.40
C GLN A 107 -2.36 -6.54 -9.00
N LYS A 108 -3.27 -5.85 -8.31
CA LYS A 108 -4.63 -5.58 -8.80
C LYS A 108 -4.61 -4.76 -10.08
N VAL A 109 -3.87 -3.65 -10.09
CA VAL A 109 -3.79 -2.75 -11.26
C VAL A 109 -3.13 -3.44 -12.44
N TRP A 110 -2.03 -4.14 -12.21
CA TRP A 110 -1.34 -4.87 -13.26
C TRP A 110 -2.23 -5.95 -13.89
N LEU A 111 -2.95 -6.74 -13.06
CA LEU A 111 -3.85 -7.78 -13.56
C LEU A 111 -4.98 -7.19 -14.40
N ARG A 112 -5.65 -6.13 -13.93
CA ARG A 112 -6.73 -5.43 -14.67
C ARG A 112 -6.26 -4.77 -15.96
N ASN A 113 -4.97 -4.45 -16.09
CA ASN A 113 -4.44 -3.90 -17.33
C ASN A 113 -4.10 -4.98 -18.36
N ARG A 114 -3.98 -6.24 -17.92
CA ARG A 114 -3.58 -7.38 -18.77
C ARG A 114 -4.76 -8.25 -19.20
N TYR A 115 -5.89 -8.17 -18.49
CA TYR A 115 -7.12 -8.95 -18.71
C TYR A 115 -8.33 -8.06 -18.47
#